data_AF-A0A3B3SMU1-F1
#
_entry.id   AF-A0A3B3SMU1-F1
#
_cell.length_a   1.000
_cell.length_b   1.000
_cell.length_c   1.000
_cell.angle_alpha   90.00
_cell.angle_beta   90.00
_cell.angle_gamma   90.00
#
_symmetry.space_group_name_H-M   'P 1'
#
loop_
_entity.id
_entity.type
_entity.pdbx_description
1 polymer ?
#
loop_
_entity_poly.entity_id
_entity_poly.type
_entity_poly.pdbx_seq_one_letter_code
_entity_poly.pdbx_strand_id
1 'polypeptide(L)'
;MAPMFTPRCNFGIEVVDDLLFVVGGFDGFKSTTKVECYDAETGSWYRGDIPCAYHGVVYLKGFVYYIGGCYNGTCLNTVSKFNPITRTWHQVAPMLSRRCEVSVATLDGYIYAMGGFDGHGDLKTAERYDPETNKWSLIKPMNETARHGLGVIAFNDKIYAVSDYSLSQRTSDVWEQIPKRSFRRTKFRDLYYSCHVIC
;
A
#
# COMPACT_ATOMS: atom_id res chain seq x y z
N MET A 1 25.22 16.23 -4.52
CA MET A 1 23.98 15.43 -4.46
C MET A 1 23.50 15.22 -5.89
N ALA A 2 23.20 13.98 -6.28
CA ALA A 2 22.67 13.71 -7.62
C ALA A 2 21.25 14.32 -7.75
N PRO A 3 20.93 15.03 -8.84
CA PRO A 3 19.60 15.56 -9.06
C PRO A 3 18.60 14.43 -9.36
N MET A 4 17.33 14.62 -8.97
CA MET A 4 16.22 13.76 -9.40
C MET A 4 16.22 13.62 -10.93
N PHE A 5 15.84 12.45 -11.45
CA PHE A 5 15.77 12.21 -12.90
C PHE A 5 14.69 13.04 -13.58
N THR A 6 13.61 13.32 -12.86
CA THR A 6 12.51 14.16 -13.36
C THR A 6 12.30 15.29 -12.35
N PRO A 7 12.68 16.53 -12.68
CA PRO A 7 12.29 17.70 -11.91
C PRO A 7 10.77 17.74 -11.77
N ARG A 8 10.27 17.83 -10.54
CA ARG A 8 8.84 17.80 -10.25
C ARG A 8 8.54 18.53 -8.95
N CYS A 9 7.30 18.92 -8.74
CA CYS A 9 6.77 19.46 -7.49
C CYS A 9 5.50 18.71 -7.06
N ASN A 10 4.99 18.95 -5.84
CA ASN A 10 3.77 18.34 -5.31
C ASN A 10 3.77 16.80 -5.34
N PHE A 11 4.92 16.19 -5.06
CA PHE A 11 5.11 14.74 -5.01
C PHE A 11 5.00 14.22 -3.57
N GLY A 12 4.62 12.96 -3.43
CA GLY A 12 4.70 12.24 -2.15
C GLY A 12 6.15 11.82 -1.88
N ILE A 13 6.56 11.85 -0.62
CA ILE A 13 7.87 11.37 -0.17
C ILE A 13 7.64 10.32 0.91
N GLU A 14 8.34 9.19 0.81
CA GLU A 14 8.37 8.17 1.87
C GLU A 14 9.80 7.66 2.04
N VAL A 15 10.24 7.43 3.28
CA VAL A 15 11.55 6.86 3.57
C VAL A 15 11.37 5.42 4.06
N VAL A 16 12.01 4.46 3.40
CA VAL A 16 12.00 3.06 3.79
C VAL A 16 13.44 2.54 3.81
N ASP A 17 13.95 2.23 5.00
CA ASP A 17 15.29 1.65 5.22
C ASP A 17 16.39 2.37 4.41
N ASP A 18 16.58 3.68 4.68
CA ASP A 18 17.57 4.59 4.05
C ASP A 18 17.39 4.88 2.55
N LEU A 19 16.27 4.43 1.98
CA LEU A 19 15.85 4.78 0.62
C LEU A 19 14.74 5.83 0.66
N LEU A 20 14.92 6.93 -0.06
CA LEU A 20 13.94 8.01 -0.19
C LEU A 20 13.15 7.84 -1.49
N PHE A 21 11.88 7.47 -1.37
CA PHE A 21 10.98 7.34 -2.50
C PHE A 21 10.27 8.66 -2.77
N VAL A 22 10.30 9.08 -4.04
CA VAL A 22 9.55 10.21 -4.58
C VAL A 22 8.48 9.66 -5.50
N VAL A 23 7.22 9.81 -5.09
CA VAL A 23 6.06 9.24 -5.77
C VAL A 23 5.25 10.35 -6.44
N GLY A 24 5.08 10.20 -7.74
CA GLY A 24 4.22 11.07 -8.53
C GLY A 24 4.70 12.52 -8.59
N GLY A 25 3.79 13.49 -8.63
CA GLY A 25 4.08 14.92 -8.72
C GLY A 25 3.72 15.55 -10.07
N PHE A 26 4.07 16.82 -10.27
CA PHE A 26 3.86 17.59 -11.50
C PHE A 26 5.22 18.03 -12.07
N ASP A 27 5.51 17.66 -13.32
CA ASP A 27 6.81 17.90 -13.96
C ASP A 27 6.90 19.24 -14.72
N GLY A 28 5.91 20.11 -14.53
CA GLY A 28 5.76 21.38 -15.27
C GLY A 28 4.83 21.28 -16.47
N PHE A 29 4.54 20.07 -16.97
CA PHE A 29 3.64 19.85 -18.10
C PHE A 29 2.48 18.92 -17.75
N LYS A 30 2.75 17.85 -17.00
CA LYS A 30 1.76 16.84 -16.62
C LYS A 30 1.98 16.31 -15.22
N SER A 31 0.91 15.78 -14.63
CA SER A 31 1.06 14.90 -13.48
C SER A 31 1.77 13.63 -13.93
N THR A 32 2.77 13.21 -13.15
CA THR A 32 3.52 12.00 -13.36
C THR A 32 3.13 10.99 -12.30
N THR A 33 3.10 9.72 -12.67
CA THR A 33 2.89 8.58 -11.75
C THR A 33 4.21 7.87 -11.46
N LYS A 34 5.33 8.37 -12.01
CA LYS A 34 6.66 7.77 -11.87
C LYS A 34 7.11 7.80 -10.42
N VAL A 35 7.71 6.70 -9.98
CA VAL A 35 8.40 6.59 -8.70
C VAL A 35 9.89 6.67 -8.94
N GLU A 36 10.57 7.57 -8.22
CA GLU A 36 12.02 7.63 -8.17
C GLU A 36 12.47 7.25 -6.76
N CYS A 37 13.56 6.50 -6.64
CA CYS A 37 14.12 6.10 -5.36
C CYS A 37 15.53 6.65 -5.25
N TYR A 38 15.82 7.40 -4.20
CA TYR A 38 17.15 7.88 -3.87
C TYR A 38 17.75 6.98 -2.80
N ASP A 39 18.93 6.45 -3.08
CA ASP A 39 19.73 5.70 -2.13
C ASP A 39 20.78 6.62 -1.52
N ALA A 40 20.66 6.87 -0.22
CA ALA A 40 21.57 7.75 0.50
C ALA A 40 22.97 7.13 0.70
N GLU A 41 23.08 5.80 0.70
CA GLU A 41 24.34 5.07 0.88
C GLU A 41 25.21 5.19 -0.39
N THR A 42 24.58 5.03 -1.56
CA THR A 42 25.28 5.13 -2.86
C THR A 42 25.20 6.54 -3.47
N GLY A 43 24.45 7.45 -2.84
CA GLY A 43 24.26 8.82 -3.30
C GLY A 43 23.57 8.95 -4.66
N SER A 44 22.86 7.90 -5.10
CA SER A 44 22.37 7.73 -6.48
C SER A 44 20.86 7.54 -6.54
N TRP A 45 20.24 8.04 -7.63
CA TRP A 45 18.83 7.79 -7.92
C TRP A 45 18.68 6.51 -8.76
N TYR A 46 17.64 5.74 -8.48
CA TYR A 46 17.17 4.62 -9.28
C TYR A 46 15.77 4.91 -9.82
N ARG A 47 15.58 4.75 -11.13
CA ARG A 47 14.23 4.59 -11.69
C ARG A 47 13.79 3.18 -11.35
N GLY A 48 12.85 3.05 -10.41
CA GLY A 48 12.08 1.83 -10.36
C GLY A 48 11.25 1.81 -11.64
N ASP A 49 11.62 1.01 -12.63
CA ASP A 49 10.74 0.70 -13.76
C ASP A 49 9.57 -0.10 -13.21
N ILE A 50 8.66 0.62 -12.56
CA ILE A 50 7.36 0.13 -12.14
C ILE A 50 6.40 0.79 -13.11
N PRO A 51 6.13 0.16 -14.26
CA PRO A 51 5.34 0.78 -15.33
C PRO A 51 3.85 0.94 -14.96
N CYS A 52 3.50 0.84 -13.67
CA CYS A 52 2.13 0.70 -13.20
C CYS A 52 1.71 1.91 -12.36
N ALA A 53 0.66 2.62 -12.80
CA ALA A 53 0.04 3.71 -12.04
C ALA A 53 -1.04 3.17 -11.07
N TYR A 54 -1.40 3.97 -10.06
CA TYR A 54 -2.53 3.70 -9.15
C TYR A 54 -2.45 2.36 -8.39
N HIS A 55 -1.24 1.87 -8.13
CA HIS A 55 -1.00 0.70 -7.31
C HIS A 55 -1.05 1.07 -5.82
N GLY A 56 -1.40 0.11 -4.96
CA GLY A 56 -1.21 0.23 -3.52
C GLY A 56 0.21 -0.14 -3.13
N VAL A 57 0.79 0.57 -2.16
CA VAL A 57 2.11 0.24 -1.58
C VAL A 57 1.97 0.00 -0.08
N VAL A 58 2.56 -1.08 0.43
CA VAL A 58 2.70 -1.31 1.87
C VAL A 58 4.06 -1.89 2.22
N TYR A 59 4.55 -1.60 3.44
CA TYR A 59 5.70 -2.30 4.03
C TYR A 59 5.21 -3.37 5.00
N LEU A 60 5.74 -4.59 4.89
CA LEU A 60 5.43 -5.68 5.79
C LEU A 60 6.60 -6.67 5.93
N LYS A 61 7.02 -6.93 7.17
CA LYS A 61 8.03 -7.95 7.51
C LYS A 61 9.34 -7.79 6.72
N GLY A 62 9.83 -6.56 6.55
CA GLY A 62 11.09 -6.29 5.86
C GLY A 62 10.98 -6.21 4.33
N PHE A 63 9.77 -6.19 3.77
CA PHE A 63 9.56 -6.13 2.32
C PHE A 63 8.54 -5.05 1.97
N VAL A 64 8.74 -4.43 0.80
CA VAL A 64 7.76 -3.51 0.20
C VAL A 64 6.91 -4.29 -0.79
N TYR A 65 5.59 -4.14 -0.73
CA TYR A 65 4.65 -4.79 -1.63
C TYR A 65 3.97 -3.75 -2.51
N TYR A 66 3.95 -4.02 -3.81
CA TYR A 66 3.24 -3.27 -4.83
C TYR A 66 2.04 -4.10 -5.27
N ILE A 67 0.85 -3.55 -5.14
CA ILE A 67 -0.41 -4.28 -5.21
C ILE A 67 -1.29 -3.64 -6.27
N GLY A 68 -1.64 -4.41 -7.31
CA GLY A 68 -2.57 -3.97 -8.35
C GLY A 68 -2.02 -2.82 -9.20
N GLY A 69 -2.90 -1.86 -9.48
CA GLY A 69 -2.66 -0.71 -10.35
C GLY A 69 -3.12 -0.94 -11.79
N CYS A 70 -2.71 -0.08 -12.70
CA CYS A 70 -3.01 -0.20 -14.13
C CYS A 70 -1.76 -0.09 -15.01
N TYR A 71 -1.78 -0.82 -16.12
CA TYR A 71 -0.76 -0.76 -17.17
C TYR A 71 -1.44 -0.71 -18.53
N ASN A 72 -1.10 0.28 -19.36
CA ASN A 72 -1.71 0.51 -20.67
C ASN A 72 -3.26 0.47 -20.65
N GLY A 73 -3.86 1.13 -19.65
CA GLY A 73 -5.32 1.17 -19.47
C GLY A 73 -5.94 -0.12 -18.93
N THR A 74 -5.15 -1.16 -18.66
CA THR A 74 -5.63 -2.44 -18.12
C THR A 74 -5.39 -2.50 -16.62
N CYS A 75 -6.44 -2.79 -15.84
CA CYS A 75 -6.33 -3.02 -14.40
C CYS A 75 -5.65 -4.37 -14.11
N LEU A 76 -4.74 -4.35 -13.13
CA LEU A 76 -3.92 -5.49 -12.75
C LEU A 76 -4.39 -6.05 -11.41
N ASN A 77 -4.20 -7.36 -11.24
CA ASN A 77 -4.30 -8.05 -9.95
C ASN A 77 -2.92 -8.55 -9.47
N THR A 78 -1.86 -8.21 -10.20
CA THR A 78 -0.49 -8.64 -9.88
C THR A 78 0.01 -8.01 -8.59
N VAL A 79 0.83 -8.75 -7.85
CA VAL A 79 1.46 -8.28 -6.64
C VAL A 79 2.95 -8.56 -6.71
N SER A 80 3.75 -7.52 -6.50
CA SER A 80 5.21 -7.59 -6.54
C SER A 80 5.77 -7.27 -5.17
N LYS A 81 6.69 -8.10 -4.69
CA LYS A 81 7.38 -8.00 -3.41
C LYS A 81 8.83 -7.61 -3.66
N PHE A 82 9.27 -6.50 -3.06
CA PHE A 82 10.64 -6.00 -3.13
C PHE A 82 11.37 -6.34 -1.84
N ASN A 83 12.55 -6.94 -1.98
CA ASN A 83 13.51 -7.13 -0.90
C ASN A 83 14.51 -5.96 -0.91
N PRO A 84 14.47 -5.05 0.08
CA PRO A 84 15.38 -3.90 0.13
C PRO A 84 16.84 -4.31 0.34
N ILE A 85 17.10 -5.42 1.03
CA ILE A 85 18.47 -5.91 1.31
C ILE A 85 19.11 -6.42 0.01
N THR A 86 18.41 -7.32 -0.71
CA THR A 86 18.95 -7.90 -1.96
C THR A 86 18.67 -7.04 -3.18
N ARG A 87 17.85 -6.00 -3.05
CA ARG A 87 17.39 -5.11 -4.12
C ARG A 87 16.71 -5.87 -5.27
N THR A 88 15.97 -6.92 -4.95
CA THR A 88 15.30 -7.77 -5.95
C THR A 88 13.78 -7.72 -5.82
N TRP A 89 13.13 -7.81 -6.99
CA TRP A 89 11.68 -7.94 -7.11
C TRP A 89 11.27 -9.38 -7.36
N HIS A 90 10.20 -9.81 -6.69
CA HIS A 90 9.60 -11.13 -6.87
C HIS A 90 8.09 -10.99 -6.99
N GLN A 91 7.47 -11.64 -7.97
CA GLN A 91 6.02 -11.75 -8.00
C GLN A 91 5.55 -12.73 -6.91
N VAL A 92 4.48 -12.36 -6.22
CA VAL A 92 3.79 -13.23 -5.27
C VAL A 92 2.39 -13.56 -5.80
N ALA A 93 1.59 -14.31 -5.05
CA ALA A 93 0.25 -14.67 -5.49
C ALA A 93 -0.55 -13.41 -5.87
N PRO A 94 -1.23 -13.41 -7.03
CA PRO A 94 -2.04 -12.27 -7.45
C PRO A 94 -3.31 -12.19 -6.61
N MET A 95 -3.87 -10.98 -6.51
CA MET A 95 -5.20 -10.74 -5.95
C MET A 95 -6.27 -11.51 -6.72
N LEU A 96 -7.39 -11.78 -6.04
CA LEU A 96 -8.57 -12.42 -6.61
C LEU A 96 -9.31 -11.49 -7.57
N SER A 97 -9.28 -10.18 -7.32
CA SER A 97 -9.82 -9.15 -8.20
C SER A 97 -8.72 -8.25 -8.76
N ARG A 98 -8.92 -7.74 -9.98
CA ARG A 98 -8.12 -6.64 -10.53
C ARG A 98 -8.51 -5.36 -9.81
N ARG A 99 -7.54 -4.53 -9.44
CA ARG A 99 -7.79 -3.30 -8.71
C ARG A 99 -6.78 -2.23 -9.12
N CYS A 100 -7.21 -1.16 -9.77
CA CYS A 100 -6.49 0.11 -9.78
C CYS A 100 -7.09 1.07 -8.75
N GLU A 101 -6.29 2.05 -8.30
CA GLU A 101 -6.67 2.96 -7.21
C GLU A 101 -7.10 2.19 -5.96
N VAL A 102 -6.41 1.06 -5.75
CA VAL A 102 -6.66 0.13 -4.66
C VAL A 102 -6.15 0.73 -3.37
N SER A 103 -6.95 0.59 -2.31
CA SER A 103 -6.55 0.99 -0.99
C SER A 103 -6.02 -0.20 -0.22
N VAL A 104 -4.84 -0.02 0.40
CA VAL A 104 -4.10 -1.10 1.03
C VAL A 104 -3.67 -0.73 2.44
N ALA A 105 -3.63 -1.71 3.34
CA ALA A 105 -3.11 -1.55 4.69
C ALA A 105 -2.56 -2.87 5.23
N THR A 106 -1.74 -2.78 6.28
CA THR A 106 -1.21 -3.92 7.01
C THR A 106 -1.82 -4.00 8.40
N LEU A 107 -2.19 -5.20 8.83
CA LEU A 107 -2.68 -5.45 10.19
C LEU A 107 -2.42 -6.91 10.56
N ASP A 108 -1.94 -7.15 11.78
CA ASP A 108 -1.66 -8.48 12.34
C ASP A 108 -0.79 -9.38 11.44
N GLY A 109 0.16 -8.80 10.72
CA GLY A 109 1.06 -9.56 9.83
C GLY A 109 0.45 -9.94 8.48
N TYR A 110 -0.73 -9.42 8.15
CA TYR A 110 -1.42 -9.59 6.86
C TYR A 110 -1.45 -8.28 6.08
N ILE A 111 -1.67 -8.39 4.77
CA ILE A 111 -1.98 -7.24 3.90
C ILE A 111 -3.46 -7.30 3.52
N TYR A 112 -4.12 -6.15 3.49
CA TYR A 112 -5.51 -6.01 3.10
C TYR A 112 -5.58 -5.11 1.88
N ALA A 113 -6.36 -5.51 0.88
CA ALA A 113 -6.64 -4.75 -0.33
C ALA A 113 -8.16 -4.58 -0.48
N MET A 114 -8.60 -3.34 -0.64
CA MET A 114 -10.01 -2.98 -0.55
C MET A 114 -10.37 -1.95 -1.62
N GLY A 115 -11.58 -2.09 -2.15
CA GLY A 115 -12.09 -1.18 -3.17
C GLY A 115 -11.25 -1.16 -4.45
N GLY A 116 -11.20 0.02 -5.07
CA GLY A 116 -10.56 0.24 -6.35
C GLY A 116 -11.52 0.02 -7.52
N PHE A 117 -10.98 0.14 -8.72
CA PHE A 117 -11.69 -0.07 -9.98
C PHE A 117 -11.11 -1.27 -10.72
N ASP A 118 -11.95 -2.15 -11.25
CA ASP A 118 -11.51 -3.41 -11.88
C ASP A 118 -11.37 -3.34 -13.41
N GLY A 119 -11.69 -2.20 -14.02
CA GLY A 119 -11.78 -2.03 -15.47
C GLY A 119 -13.22 -1.90 -15.97
N HIS A 120 -14.20 -2.34 -15.18
CA HIS A 120 -15.63 -2.30 -15.50
C HIS A 120 -16.43 -1.47 -14.51
N GLY A 121 -16.05 -1.47 -13.24
CA GLY A 121 -16.73 -0.70 -12.20
C GLY A 121 -15.95 -0.63 -10.90
N ASP A 122 -16.48 0.17 -9.99
CA ASP A 122 -15.94 0.28 -8.64
C ASP A 122 -16.20 -1.00 -7.84
N LEU A 123 -15.25 -1.36 -7.00
CA LEU A 123 -15.33 -2.51 -6.13
C LEU A 123 -15.79 -2.11 -4.73
N LYS A 124 -16.66 -2.93 -4.16
CA LYS A 124 -16.91 -2.98 -2.70
C LYS A 124 -16.20 -4.15 -2.03
N THR A 125 -15.59 -5.04 -2.80
CA THR A 125 -14.95 -6.24 -2.27
C THR A 125 -13.65 -5.88 -1.57
N ALA A 126 -13.29 -6.74 -0.61
CA ALA A 126 -12.06 -6.66 0.14
C ALA A 126 -11.44 -8.05 0.22
N GLU A 127 -10.11 -8.10 0.19
CA GLU A 127 -9.35 -9.34 0.25
C GLU A 127 -8.09 -9.17 1.11
N ARG A 128 -7.66 -10.28 1.71
CA ARG A 128 -6.52 -10.32 2.62
C ARG A 128 -5.47 -11.31 2.12
N TYR A 129 -4.23 -10.86 2.07
CA TYR A 129 -3.06 -11.66 1.77
C TYR A 129 -2.36 -12.15 3.03
N ASP A 130 -2.08 -13.45 3.04
CA ASP A 130 -1.23 -14.10 4.03
C ASP A 130 0.16 -14.36 3.43
N PRO A 131 1.22 -13.66 3.90
CA PRO A 131 2.56 -13.85 3.38
C PRO A 131 3.18 -15.21 3.73
N GLU A 132 2.70 -15.89 4.76
CA GLU A 132 3.21 -17.22 5.16
C GLU A 132 2.70 -18.31 4.22
N THR A 133 1.45 -18.18 3.76
CA THR A 133 0.84 -19.15 2.84
C THR A 133 0.86 -18.70 1.39
N ASN A 134 1.30 -17.47 1.11
CA ASN A 134 1.28 -16.82 -0.20
C ASN A 134 -0.10 -16.95 -0.88
N LYS A 135 -1.16 -16.59 -0.14
CA LYS A 135 -2.55 -16.71 -0.61
C LYS A 135 -3.38 -15.49 -0.26
N TRP A 136 -4.28 -15.15 -1.18
CA TRP A 136 -5.35 -14.19 -0.96
C TRP A 136 -6.64 -14.91 -0.56
N SER A 137 -7.46 -14.24 0.25
CA SER A 137 -8.79 -14.72 0.63
C SER A 137 -9.76 -13.54 0.72
N LEU A 138 -10.98 -13.71 0.21
CA LEU A 138 -12.02 -12.70 0.36
C LEU A 138 -12.36 -12.50 1.83
N ILE A 139 -12.60 -11.25 2.21
CA ILE A 139 -13.10 -10.86 3.53
C ILE A 139 -14.44 -10.14 3.37
N LYS A 140 -14.99 -9.66 4.49
CA LYS A 140 -16.25 -8.92 4.47
C LYS A 140 -16.12 -7.72 3.52
N PRO A 141 -17.06 -7.52 2.58
CA PRO A 141 -17.02 -6.35 1.71
C PRO A 141 -17.25 -5.05 2.50
N MET A 142 -16.84 -3.94 1.90
CA MET A 142 -17.21 -2.60 2.37
C MET A 142 -18.74 -2.42 2.31
N ASN A 143 -19.27 -1.54 3.16
CA ASN A 143 -20.71 -1.23 3.18
C ASN A 143 -21.16 -0.64 1.83
N GLU A 144 -22.48 -0.48 1.65
CA GLU A 144 -23.24 -0.49 0.38
C GLU A 144 -22.63 0.19 -0.86
N THR A 145 -21.77 1.21 -0.71
CA THR A 145 -21.17 1.95 -1.82
C THR A 145 -19.81 1.38 -2.22
N ALA A 146 -19.69 0.95 -3.47
CA ALA A 146 -18.40 0.64 -4.09
C ALA A 146 -17.56 1.93 -4.28
N ARG A 147 -16.24 1.85 -4.07
CA ARG A 147 -15.36 3.03 -4.01
C ARG A 147 -13.95 2.72 -4.47
N HIS A 148 -13.29 3.70 -5.10
CA HIS A 148 -11.85 3.73 -5.38
C HIS A 148 -11.20 4.91 -4.65
N GLY A 149 -9.87 4.93 -4.54
CA GLY A 149 -9.14 6.08 -3.99
C GLY A 149 -9.38 6.35 -2.49
N LEU A 150 -9.69 5.32 -1.70
CA LEU A 150 -9.91 5.49 -0.25
C LEU A 150 -8.58 5.75 0.48
N GLY A 151 -8.60 6.65 1.45
CA GLY A 151 -7.58 6.69 2.50
C GLY A 151 -7.81 5.55 3.48
N VAL A 152 -6.82 4.68 3.71
CA VAL A 152 -6.95 3.53 4.61
C VAL A 152 -5.83 3.54 5.63
N ILE A 153 -6.17 3.28 6.89
CA ILE A 153 -5.19 3.15 7.98
C ILE A 153 -5.56 2.01 8.94
N ALA A 154 -4.55 1.31 9.45
CA ALA A 154 -4.71 0.41 10.58
C ALA A 154 -4.50 1.17 11.90
N PHE A 155 -5.46 1.06 12.81
CA PHE A 155 -5.42 1.72 14.12
C PHE A 155 -6.19 0.88 15.14
N ASN A 156 -5.70 0.74 16.37
CA ASN A 156 -6.39 -0.02 17.45
C ASN A 156 -6.96 -1.39 17.03
N ASP A 157 -6.12 -2.25 16.44
CA ASP A 157 -6.48 -3.61 15.96
C ASP A 157 -7.57 -3.63 14.87
N LYS A 158 -7.80 -2.51 14.19
CA LYS A 158 -8.86 -2.34 13.18
C LYS A 158 -8.32 -1.65 11.94
N ILE A 159 -8.98 -1.88 10.82
CA ILE A 159 -8.73 -1.14 9.57
C ILE A 159 -9.87 -0.16 9.38
N TYR A 160 -9.50 1.10 9.17
CA TYR A 160 -10.39 2.21 8.87
C TYR A 160 -10.21 2.59 7.40
N ALA A 161 -11.31 2.61 6.66
CA ALA A 161 -11.36 3.21 5.33
C ALA A 161 -12.13 4.54 5.41
N VAL A 162 -11.55 5.60 4.86
CA VAL A 162 -12.09 6.96 4.86
C VAL A 162 -12.00 7.51 3.43
N SER A 163 -13.07 8.12 2.94
CA SER A 163 -13.08 8.85 1.67
C SER A 163 -13.83 10.15 1.79
N ASP A 164 -13.38 11.16 1.04
CA ASP A 164 -14.05 12.45 0.87
C ASP A 164 -14.93 12.52 -0.39
N TYR A 165 -14.80 11.56 -1.33
CA TYR A 165 -15.57 11.52 -2.57
C TYR A 165 -16.73 10.52 -2.54
N SER A 166 -17.95 11.05 -2.65
CA SER A 166 -19.18 10.35 -3.01
C SER A 166 -19.97 11.29 -3.90
N LEU A 167 -20.25 10.87 -5.14
CA LEU A 167 -21.05 11.64 -6.09
C LEU A 167 -22.53 11.77 -5.69
N SER A 168 -22.95 11.24 -4.53
CA SER A 168 -24.35 11.31 -4.09
C SER A 168 -24.61 11.78 -2.66
N GLN A 169 -23.61 11.95 -1.79
CA GLN A 169 -23.75 12.60 -0.46
C GLN A 169 -22.41 12.59 0.28
N ARG A 170 -22.04 13.68 0.96
CA ARG A 170 -20.92 13.70 1.92
C ARG A 170 -21.23 12.77 3.10
N THR A 171 -20.81 11.51 3.01
CA THR A 171 -20.82 10.59 4.13
C THR A 171 -19.38 10.24 4.51
N SER A 172 -18.99 10.59 5.73
CA SER A 172 -17.78 10.09 6.38
C SER A 172 -18.04 8.65 6.81
N ASP A 173 -18.12 7.72 5.85
CA ASP A 173 -18.40 6.32 6.14
C ASP A 173 -17.10 5.65 6.60
N VAL A 174 -17.06 5.32 7.88
CA VAL A 174 -15.99 4.51 8.46
C VAL A 174 -16.37 3.04 8.31
N TRP A 175 -15.69 2.33 7.42
CA TRP A 175 -15.75 0.87 7.42
C TRP A 175 -14.71 0.30 8.37
N GLU A 176 -15.11 -0.68 9.18
CA GLU A 176 -14.28 -1.32 10.18
C GLU A 176 -14.15 -2.83 9.90
N GLN A 177 -12.93 -3.30 9.69
CA GLN A 177 -12.63 -4.73 9.78
C GLN A 177 -12.13 -5.08 11.19
N ILE A 178 -12.80 -6.03 11.82
CA ILE A 178 -12.30 -6.72 13.02
C ILE A 178 -11.71 -8.06 12.55
N PRO A 179 -10.39 -8.28 12.63
CA PRO A 179 -9.81 -9.59 12.36
C PRO A 179 -10.32 -10.62 13.37
N LYS A 180 -10.64 -11.84 12.92
CA LYS A 180 -10.90 -12.94 13.86
C LYS A 180 -9.59 -13.26 14.61
N ARG A 181 -9.50 -12.87 15.88
CA ARG A 181 -8.35 -13.21 16.75
C ARG A 181 -8.17 -14.74 16.78
N SER A 182 -7.05 -15.25 16.27
CA SER A 182 -6.61 -16.60 16.61
C SER A 182 -5.93 -16.53 17.97
N PHE A 183 -6.56 -17.06 19.00
CA PHE A 183 -5.94 -17.17 20.32
C PHE A 183 -4.80 -18.19 20.23
N ARG A 184 -3.56 -17.73 20.08
CA ARG A 184 -2.40 -18.48 20.58
C ARG A 184 -2.12 -17.98 21.99
N ARG A 185 -2.51 -18.77 22.99
CA ARG A 185 -2.11 -18.56 24.38
C ARG A 185 -0.60 -18.77 24.47
N THR A 186 0.16 -17.69 24.49
CA THR A 186 1.52 -17.70 25.02
C THR A 186 1.52 -16.81 26.26
N LYS A 187 1.45 -17.43 27.44
CA LYS A 187 1.82 -16.77 28.70
C LYS A 187 3.31 -16.51 28.65
N PHE A 188 3.78 -15.27 28.74
CA PHE A 188 5.03 -14.95 29.44
C PHE A 188 5.01 -13.50 29.96
N ARG A 189 5.55 -13.37 31.17
CA ARG A 189 5.56 -12.22 32.08
C ARG A 189 6.44 -11.07 31.57
N ASP A 190 6.04 -9.86 31.97
CA ASP A 190 6.81 -8.64 32.20
C ASP A 190 8.30 -8.64 31.83
N LEU A 191 8.69 -7.76 30.91
CA LEU A 191 9.94 -7.01 31.01
C LEU A 191 9.70 -5.59 30.50
N TYR A 192 9.64 -4.66 31.46
CA TYR A 192 9.77 -3.23 31.27
C TYR A 192 11.16 -2.91 30.72
N TYR A 193 11.26 -2.11 29.65
CA TYR A 193 12.40 -1.21 29.48
C TYR A 193 11.92 0.12 28.90
N SER A 194 11.96 1.14 29.77
CA SER A 194 11.98 2.56 29.45
C SER A 194 13.42 2.97 29.11
N CYS A 195 13.59 3.85 28.12
CA CYS A 195 14.68 4.83 28.04
C CYS A 195 14.12 6.02 27.24
N HIS A 196 13.73 7.13 27.86
CA HIS A 196 14.52 8.26 28.38
C HIS A 196 15.21 9.11 27.29
N VAL A 197 14.84 10.39 27.34
CA VAL A 197 15.40 11.57 26.65
C VAL A 197 16.80 11.90 27.20
N ILE A 198 17.54 12.72 26.44
CA ILE A 198 18.68 13.64 26.74
C ILE A 198 19.89 13.28 25.84
N CYS A 199 20.56 14.17 25.09
CA CYS A 199 20.60 15.65 25.00
C CYS A 199 20.21 16.15 23.60
#